data_AF-A0A942ILK7-F1
#
_entry.id   AF-A0A942ILK7-F1
#
_cell.length_a   1.000
_cell.length_b   1.000
_cell.length_c   1.000
_cell.angle_alpha   90.00
_cell.angle_beta   90.00
_cell.angle_gamma   90.00
#
_symmetry.space_group_name_H-M   'P 1'
#
loop_
_entity.id
_entity.type
_entity.pdbx_description
1 polymer ?
#
loop_
_entity_poly.entity_id
_entity_poly.type
_entity_poly.pdbx_seq_one_letter_code
_entity_poly.pdbx_strand_id
1 'polypeptide(L)'
;MKTVEFAKATLPLSDYTKKVKKEPFIITKEGKPVAALVSITNADIETVSLSTHPRFIELIERSRAKQKAEGGISSEEMRRRLEKPKRLAHVR
;
A
#
# COMPACT_ATOMS: atom_id res chain seq x y z
N MET A 1 15.33 -11.30 6.49
CA MET A 1 14.22 -11.03 7.43
C MET A 1 14.54 -11.71 8.75
N LYS A 2 14.14 -11.11 9.88
CA LYS A 2 14.29 -11.72 11.22
C LYS A 2 12.95 -12.29 11.68
N THR A 3 12.97 -13.39 12.41
CA THR A 3 11.78 -14.06 12.93
C THR A 3 11.87 -14.27 14.43
N VAL A 4 10.72 -14.27 15.11
CA VAL A 4 10.61 -14.69 16.52
C VAL A 4 9.28 -15.39 16.75
N GLU A 5 9.29 -16.43 17.58
CA GLU A 5 8.06 -17.07 18.05
C GLU A 5 7.33 -16.17 19.05
N PHE A 6 6.00 -16.10 18.95
CA PHE A 6 5.14 -15.20 19.73
C PHE A 6 5.37 -15.38 21.24
N ALA A 7 5.51 -16.64 21.69
CA ALA A 7 5.81 -16.95 23.09
C ALA A 7 7.17 -16.40 23.59
N LYS A 8 8.10 -16.12 22.67
CA LYS A 8 9.43 -15.55 22.95
C LYS A 8 9.48 -14.04 22.69
N ALA A 9 8.39 -13.45 22.20
CA ALA A 9 8.30 -12.03 21.85
C ALA A 9 7.91 -11.17 23.07
N THR A 10 8.64 -11.31 24.19
CA THR A 10 8.27 -10.72 25.49
C THR A 10 8.88 -9.35 25.78
N LEU A 11 9.76 -8.85 24.92
CA LEU A 11 10.36 -7.53 25.12
C LEU A 11 9.34 -6.42 24.82
N PRO A 12 9.53 -5.20 25.35
CA PRO A 12 8.75 -4.05 24.94
C PRO A 12 8.84 -3.81 23.42
N LEU A 13 7.75 -3.33 22.81
CA LEU A 13 7.71 -3.04 21.37
C LEU A 13 8.81 -2.05 20.93
N SER A 14 9.16 -1.11 21.80
CA SER A 14 10.24 -0.13 21.62
C SER A 14 11.64 -0.75 21.45
N ASP A 15 11.87 -1.96 21.96
CA ASP A 15 13.15 -2.66 21.76
C ASP A 15 13.16 -3.45 20.46
N TYR A 16 12.01 -3.93 20.00
CA TYR A 16 11.90 -4.55 18.68
C TYR A 16 12.06 -3.54 17.55
N THR A 17 11.60 -2.28 17.71
CA THR A 17 11.76 -1.24 16.69
C THR A 17 13.23 -0.94 16.38
N LYS A 18 14.12 -1.03 17.37
CA LYS A 18 15.58 -0.88 17.19
C LYS A 18 16.16 -1.97 16.27
N LYS A 19 15.54 -3.16 16.23
CA LYS A 19 15.99 -4.32 15.44
C LYS A 19 15.50 -4.30 13.98
N VAL A 20 14.52 -3.47 13.66
CA VAL A 20 13.77 -3.44 12.37
C VAL A 20 14.42 -2.53 11.32
N LYS A 21 15.43 -1.74 11.68
CA LYS A 21 16.02 -0.68 10.83
C LYS A 21 16.49 -1.11 9.43
N LYS A 22 16.83 -2.37 9.21
CA LYS A 22 17.35 -2.86 7.90
C LYS A 22 16.47 -3.90 7.22
N GLU A 23 15.62 -4.59 7.97
CA GLU A 23 14.81 -5.69 7.44
C GLU A 23 13.55 -5.88 8.29
N PRO A 24 12.44 -6.35 7.70
CA PRO A 24 11.24 -6.71 8.43
C PRO A 24 11.51 -7.72 9.55
N PHE A 25 10.84 -7.53 10.68
CA PHE A 25 10.84 -8.44 11.81
C PHE A 25 9.48 -9.13 11.89
N ILE A 26 9.46 -10.45 11.72
CA ILE A 26 8.26 -11.27 11.62
C ILE A 26 8.01 -11.98 12.94
N ILE A 27 6.77 -11.95 13.41
CA ILE A 27 6.31 -12.68 14.59
C ILE A 27 5.53 -13.90 14.09
N THR A 28 5.92 -15.08 14.56
CA THR A 28 5.27 -16.35 14.23
C THR A 28 4.50 -16.91 15.41
N LYS A 29 3.43 -17.67 15.16
CA LYS A 29 2.77 -18.53 16.14
C LYS A 29 2.75 -19.95 15.59
N GLU A 30 3.36 -20.91 16.30
CA GLU A 30 3.47 -22.31 15.85
C GLU A 30 4.12 -22.41 14.45
N GLY A 31 5.15 -21.59 14.20
CA GLY A 31 5.86 -21.52 12.92
C GLY A 31 5.11 -20.78 11.79
N LYS A 32 3.87 -20.32 12.00
CA LYS A 32 3.10 -19.55 11.01
C LYS A 32 3.25 -18.04 11.26
N PRO A 33 3.54 -17.20 10.24
CA PRO A 33 3.58 -15.75 10.41
C PRO A 33 2.22 -15.19 10.85
N VAL A 34 2.20 -14.36 11.89
CA VAL A 34 0.97 -13.72 12.42
C VAL A 34 1.04 -12.21 12.45
N ALA A 35 2.24 -11.62 12.50
CA ALA A 35 2.44 -10.18 12.44
C ALA A 35 3.82 -9.84 11.86
N ALA A 36 3.96 -8.62 11.37
CA ALA A 36 5.24 -8.09 10.90
C ALA A 36 5.43 -6.67 11.42
N LEU A 37 6.63 -6.38 11.89
CA LEU A 37 7.10 -5.04 12.20
C LEU A 37 8.05 -4.60 11.08
N VAL A 38 7.64 -3.61 10.32
CA VAL A 38 8.36 -3.08 9.17
C VAL A 38 8.85 -1.67 9.47
N SER A 39 10.05 -1.35 9.00
CA SER A 39 10.56 0.01 9.09
C SER A 39 9.83 0.86 8.08
N ILE A 40 9.21 1.94 8.54
CA ILE A 40 8.60 2.93 7.65
C ILE A 40 9.72 3.93 7.31
N THR A 41 10.51 3.63 6.27
CA THR A 41 11.53 4.54 5.72
C THR A 41 11.05 5.05 4.38
N ASN A 42 10.93 6.37 4.22
CA ASN A 42 10.45 7.00 2.98
C ASN A 42 9.05 6.54 2.53
N ALA A 43 8.23 6.08 3.48
CA ALA A 43 6.84 5.68 3.25
C ALA A 43 5.95 6.37 4.29
N ASP A 44 4.68 6.53 3.97
CA ASP A 44 3.64 7.03 4.87
C ASP A 44 2.74 5.87 5.35
N ILE A 45 1.79 6.18 6.24
CA ILE A 45 0.85 5.17 6.75
C ILE A 45 -0.02 4.61 5.63
N GLU A 46 -0.36 5.45 4.66
CA GLU A 46 -1.15 5.15 3.48
C GLU A 46 -0.46 4.07 2.65
N THR A 47 0.86 4.17 2.46
CA THR A 47 1.66 3.18 1.74
C THR A 47 1.59 1.81 2.40
N VAL A 48 1.70 1.74 3.74
CA VAL A 48 1.60 0.47 4.48
C VAL A 48 0.20 -0.13 4.36
N SER A 49 -0.83 0.71 4.50
CA SER A 49 -2.23 0.29 4.39
C SER A 49 -2.56 -0.25 2.98
N LEU A 50 -2.18 0.50 1.93
CA LEU A 50 -2.49 0.14 0.55
C LEU A 50 -1.67 -1.05 0.05
N SER A 51 -0.41 -1.18 0.45
CA SER A 51 0.47 -2.28 0.04
C SER A 51 0.04 -3.66 0.56
N THR A 52 -0.82 -3.69 1.58
CA THR A 52 -1.34 -4.93 2.17
C THR A 52 -2.84 -5.14 1.90
N HIS A 53 -3.52 -4.20 1.25
CA HIS A 53 -4.96 -4.27 1.03
C HIS A 53 -5.31 -5.11 -0.22
N PRO A 54 -5.96 -6.29 -0.10
CA PRO A 54 -6.12 -7.24 -1.21
C PRO A 54 -6.81 -6.66 -2.44
N ARG A 55 -7.93 -5.92 -2.24
CA ARG A 55 -8.65 -5.31 -3.38
C ARG A 55 -7.86 -4.19 -4.06
N PHE A 56 -6.94 -3.55 -3.34
CA PHE A 56 -6.12 -2.48 -3.91
C PHE A 56 -5.02 -3.09 -4.77
N ILE A 57 -4.40 -4.17 -4.30
CA ILE A 57 -3.45 -4.98 -5.08
C ILE A 57 -4.12 -5.47 -6.37
N GLU A 58 -5.33 -6.07 -6.28
CA GLU A 58 -6.08 -6.53 -7.45
C GLU A 58 -6.38 -5.40 -8.45
N LEU A 59 -6.81 -4.24 -7.95
CA LEU A 59 -7.06 -3.05 -8.76
C LEU A 59 -5.80 -2.62 -9.53
N ILE A 60 -4.65 -2.57 -8.85
CA ILE A 60 -3.37 -2.16 -9.44
C ILE A 60 -2.91 -3.18 -10.48
N GLU A 61 -2.98 -4.48 -10.19
CA GLU A 61 -2.58 -5.52 -11.12
C GLU A 61 -3.45 -5.51 -12.39
N ARG A 62 -4.78 -5.35 -12.24
CA ARG A 62 -5.68 -5.16 -13.39
C ARG A 62 -5.30 -3.91 -14.19
N SER A 63 -5.01 -2.80 -13.51
CA SER A 63 -4.64 -1.55 -14.18
C SER A 63 -3.32 -1.67 -14.94
N ARG A 64 -2.32 -2.35 -14.37
CA ARG A 64 -1.01 -2.60 -15.00
C ARG A 64 -1.15 -3.51 -16.21
N ALA A 65 -1.93 -4.59 -16.10
CA ALA A 65 -2.21 -5.49 -17.23
C ALA A 65 -2.87 -4.73 -18.39
N LYS A 66 -3.88 -3.90 -18.09
CA LYS A 66 -4.55 -3.05 -19.07
C LYS A 66 -3.59 -2.06 -19.72
N GLN A 67 -2.80 -1.34 -18.93
CA GLN A 67 -1.83 -0.36 -19.43
C GLN A 67 -0.78 -1.01 -20.33
N LYS A 68 -0.33 -2.23 -20.01
CA LYS A 68 0.61 -2.99 -20.85
C LYS A 68 -0.01 -3.41 -22.19
N ALA A 69 -1.29 -3.77 -22.20
CA ALA A 69 -1.99 -4.26 -23.40
C ALA A 69 -2.51 -3.13 -24.30
N GLU A 70 -3.07 -2.07 -23.72
CA GLU A 70 -3.80 -1.00 -24.43
C GLU A 70 -3.07 0.35 -24.40
N GLY A 71 -2.04 0.50 -23.56
CA GLY A 71 -1.40 1.78 -23.30
C GLY A 71 -2.16 2.67 -22.31
N GLY A 72 -1.72 3.92 -22.19
CA GLY A 72 -2.39 4.95 -21.39
C GLY A 72 -3.19 5.93 -22.24
N ILE A 73 -3.89 6.86 -21.59
CA ILE A 73 -4.50 8.02 -22.25
C ILE A 73 -3.68 9.27 -21.95
N SER A 74 -3.72 10.25 -22.86
CA SER A 74 -3.09 11.55 -22.62
C SER A 74 -3.84 12.32 -21.53
N SER A 75 -3.14 13.24 -20.87
CA SER A 75 -3.76 14.13 -19.87
C SER A 75 -4.87 15.00 -20.46
N GLU A 76 -4.80 15.33 -21.75
CA GLU A 76 -5.85 16.07 -22.47
C GLU A 76 -7.11 15.22 -22.65
N GLU A 77 -6.95 14.00 -23.16
CA GLU A 77 -8.05 13.05 -23.31
C GLU A 77 -8.71 12.72 -21.96
N MET A 78 -7.91 12.60 -20.90
CA MET A 78 -8.43 12.37 -19.55
C MET A 78 -9.31 13.54 -19.07
N ARG A 79 -8.86 14.79 -19.26
CA ARG A 79 -9.66 15.97 -18.89
C ARG A 79 -10.96 16.01 -19.68
N ARG A 80 -10.92 15.79 -20.99
CA ARG A 80 -12.11 15.73 -21.85
C ARG A 80 -13.15 14.72 -21.35
N ARG A 81 -12.73 13.55 -20.85
CA ARG A 81 -13.63 12.53 -20.27
C ARG A 81 -14.26 12.94 -18.93
N LEU A 82 -13.57 13.79 -18.16
CA LEU A 82 -13.99 14.23 -16.83
C LEU A 82 -14.62 15.62 -16.80
N GLU A 83 -14.62 16.34 -17.91
CA GLU A 83 -15.29 17.63 -18.02
C GLU A 83 -16.78 17.48 -17.66
N LYS A 84 -17.18 18.13 -16.56
CA LYS A 84 -18.59 18.26 -16.23
C LYS A 84 -19.22 19.23 -17.23
N PRO A 85 -20.47 18.99 -17.67
CA PRO A 85 -21.16 19.95 -18.53
C PRO A 85 -21.14 21.32 -17.86
N LYS A 86 -20.68 22.35 -18.59
CA LYS A 86 -20.72 23.74 -18.12
C LYS A 86 -22.17 24.02 -17.72
N ARG A 87 -22.41 24.29 -16.43
CA ARG A 87 -23.71 24.82 -16.00
C ARG A 87 -23.94 26.09 -16.82
N LEU A 88 -24.95 26.07 -17.67
CA LEU A 88 -25.41 27.24 -18.40
C LEU A 88 -25.67 28.33 -17.36
N ALA A 89 -24.76 29.30 -17.30
CA ALA A 89 -24.96 30.50 -16.51
C ALA A 89 -26.26 31.10 -17.03
N HIS A 90 -27.30 31.10 -16.19
CA HIS A 90 -28.54 31.77 -16.50
C HIS A 90 -28.21 33.23 -16.74
N VAL A 91 -28.28 33.64 -18.00
CA VAL A 91 -28.24 35.03 -18.41
C VAL A 91 -29.42 35.70 -17.71
N ARG A 92 -29.12 36.63 -16.81
CA ARG A 92 -30.10 37.60 -16.29
C ARG A 92 -30.26 38.73 -17.30
#